data_AF-A0A7S0HPH0-F1
#
_entry.id   AF-A0A7S0HPH0-F1
#
_cell.length_a   1.000
_cell.length_b   1.000
_cell.length_c   1.000
_cell.angle_alpha   90.00
_cell.angle_beta   90.00
_cell.angle_gamma   90.00
#
_symmetry.space_group_name_H-M   'P 1'
#
loop_
_entity.id
_entity.type
_entity.pdbx_description
1 polymer ?
#
loop_
_entity_poly.entity_id
_entity_poly.type
_entity_poly.pdbx_seq_one_letter_code
_entity_poly.pdbx_strand_id
1 'polypeptide(L)'
;AMGVICYEIVAGRTPFHPGNGIMSKAEEMNMLKAILKSAMPELAADVAPNPFQQVLRKSLAKDKENRQKDAGEFSSELVKALEEIDNDKNKKEEERGGAAGQTKRSIESLSVEEVSKIFQDCKFEAAAEAIIDCKVDGKTYKLLDEEDFKRSIKDGGLGLLPMQKKRIEAQMKEYLNRVG
;
A
#
# COMPACT_ATOMS: atom_id res chain seq x y z
N ALA A 1 11.38 -3.43 -15.70
CA ALA A 1 11.24 -2.08 -15.12
C ALA A 1 9.83 -1.87 -14.54
N MET A 2 8.77 -2.04 -15.35
CA MET A 2 7.37 -1.83 -14.89
C MET A 2 7.00 -2.53 -13.57
N GLY A 3 7.39 -3.80 -13.39
CA GLY A 3 7.14 -4.52 -12.13
C GLY A 3 7.76 -3.87 -10.89
N VAL A 4 8.95 -3.29 -11.01
CA VAL A 4 9.62 -2.57 -9.90
C VAL A 4 8.85 -1.31 -9.56
N ILE A 5 8.45 -0.55 -10.58
CA ILE A 5 7.67 0.68 -10.40
C ILE A 5 6.32 0.38 -9.75
N CYS A 6 5.60 -0.65 -10.22
CA CYS A 6 4.33 -1.05 -9.63
C CYS A 6 4.51 -1.53 -8.18
N TYR A 7 5.59 -2.26 -7.88
CA TYR A 7 5.91 -2.61 -6.51
C TYR A 7 6.14 -1.36 -5.65
N GLU A 8 6.93 -0.39 -6.10
CA GLU A 8 7.23 0.84 -5.35
C GLU A 8 5.99 1.66 -5.04
N ILE A 9 5.09 1.80 -6.02
CA ILE A 9 3.82 2.52 -5.85
C ILE A 9 2.98 1.91 -4.73
N VAL A 10 2.95 0.58 -4.64
CA VAL A 10 2.11 -0.15 -3.69
C VAL A 10 2.79 -0.30 -2.32
N ALA A 11 4.08 -0.63 -2.33
CA ALA A 11 4.88 -0.88 -1.13
C ALA A 11 5.36 0.40 -0.44
N GLY A 12 5.41 1.52 -1.18
CA GLY A 12 6.01 2.77 -0.72
C GLY A 12 7.52 2.72 -0.53
N ARG A 13 8.19 1.68 -1.05
CA ARG A 13 9.64 1.50 -0.93
C ARG A 13 10.18 0.71 -2.11
N THR A 14 11.46 0.93 -2.41
CA THR A 14 12.18 0.17 -3.43
C THR A 14 12.35 -1.31 -3.02
N PRO A 15 12.15 -2.25 -3.96
CA PRO A 15 12.56 -3.65 -3.80
C PRO A 15 13.94 -3.81 -3.20
N PHE A 16 14.10 -4.76 -2.27
CA PHE A 16 15.39 -5.11 -1.65
C PHE A 16 16.08 -3.98 -0.88
N HIS A 17 15.42 -2.82 -0.72
CA HIS A 17 15.96 -1.69 0.01
C HIS A 17 15.68 -1.84 1.52
N PRO A 18 16.68 -1.67 2.40
CA PRO A 18 16.52 -1.87 3.83
C PRO A 18 15.80 -0.74 4.59
N GLY A 19 15.43 0.38 3.94
CA GLY A 19 14.74 1.53 4.57
C GLY A 19 15.13 2.89 3.98
N ASN A 20 14.71 4.00 4.57
CA ASN A 20 14.85 5.34 3.97
C ASN A 20 16.24 6.03 4.18
N GLY A 21 17.32 5.24 4.33
CA GLY A 21 18.67 5.75 4.63
C GLY A 21 19.60 5.82 3.41
N ILE A 22 20.69 6.59 3.52
CA ILE A 22 21.80 6.53 2.55
C ILE A 22 22.47 5.17 2.68
N MET A 23 22.45 4.40 1.59
CA MET A 23 23.00 3.06 1.57
C MET A 23 24.54 3.09 1.57
N SER A 24 25.15 2.31 2.45
CA SER A 24 26.60 2.06 2.39
C SER A 24 26.93 1.16 1.19
N LYS A 25 28.19 1.20 0.73
CA LYS A 25 28.67 0.32 -0.36
C LYS A 25 28.48 -1.18 -0.05
N ALA A 26 28.56 -1.56 1.22
CA ALA A 26 28.37 -2.95 1.62
C ALA A 26 26.90 -3.39 1.47
N GLU A 27 25.96 -2.52 1.84
CA GLU A 27 24.52 -2.74 1.67
C GLU A 27 24.12 -2.76 0.19
N GLU A 28 24.71 -1.88 -0.63
CA GLU A 28 24.49 -1.88 -2.08
C GLU A 28 24.95 -3.20 -2.72
N MET A 29 26.13 -3.70 -2.31
CA MET A 29 26.62 -4.99 -2.79
C MET A 29 25.77 -6.16 -2.31
N ASN A 30 25.17 -6.07 -1.13
CA ASN A 30 24.23 -7.07 -0.62
C ASN A 30 22.88 -7.02 -1.36
N MET A 31 22.38 -5.83 -1.70
CA MET A 31 21.20 -5.67 -2.55
C MET A 31 21.41 -6.28 -3.93
N LEU A 32 22.54 -6.00 -4.58
CA LEU A 32 22.89 -6.60 -5.88
C LEU A 32 22.93 -8.12 -5.81
N LYS A 33 23.52 -8.68 -4.73
CA LYS A 33 23.51 -10.13 -4.49
C LYS A 33 22.08 -10.66 -4.30
N ALA A 34 21.22 -9.94 -3.58
CA ALA A 34 19.83 -10.32 -3.39
C ALA A 34 19.05 -10.30 -4.71
N ILE A 35 19.23 -9.28 -5.55
CA ILE A 35 18.61 -9.21 -6.89
C ILE A 35 19.04 -10.40 -7.77
N LEU A 36 20.31 -10.82 -7.69
CA LEU A 36 20.84 -11.91 -8.52
C LEU A 36 20.45 -13.32 -8.03
N LYS A 37 20.21 -13.47 -6.72
CA LYS A 37 20.01 -14.77 -6.05
C LYS A 37 18.58 -15.04 -5.59
N SER A 38 17.82 -14.01 -5.24
CA SER A 38 16.53 -14.14 -4.58
C SER A 38 15.38 -13.77 -5.51
N ALA A 39 14.23 -14.44 -5.33
CA ALA A 39 12.98 -13.98 -5.88
C ALA A 39 12.62 -12.60 -5.28
N MET A 40 11.79 -11.85 -6.00
CA MET A 40 11.29 -10.56 -5.53
C MET A 40 10.61 -10.71 -4.15
N PRO A 41 10.90 -9.82 -3.16
CA PRO A 41 10.17 -9.78 -1.91
C PRO A 41 8.66 -9.78 -2.14
N GLU A 42 7.96 -10.67 -1.46
CA GLU A 42 6.50 -10.69 -1.54
C GLU A 42 5.90 -9.52 -0.76
N LEU A 43 4.82 -8.98 -1.29
CA LEU A 43 4.01 -8.02 -0.58
C LEU A 43 3.08 -8.79 0.37
N ALA A 44 2.80 -8.21 1.53
CA ALA A 44 1.81 -8.81 2.41
C ALA A 44 0.43 -8.81 1.72
N ALA A 45 -0.40 -9.82 2.00
CA ALA A 45 -1.65 -10.03 1.27
C ALA A 45 -2.66 -8.88 1.43
N ASP A 46 -2.57 -8.15 2.53
CA ASP A 46 -3.29 -6.90 2.84
C ASP A 46 -2.78 -5.70 2.04
N VAL A 47 -1.49 -5.69 1.67
CA VAL A 47 -0.87 -4.66 0.83
C VAL A 47 -1.26 -4.87 -0.64
N ALA A 48 -1.18 -6.12 -1.10
CA ALA A 48 -1.39 -6.49 -2.47
C ALA A 48 -2.07 -7.87 -2.54
N PRO A 49 -3.29 -7.96 -3.10
CA PRO A 49 -3.96 -9.25 -3.27
C PRO A 49 -3.20 -10.19 -4.21
N ASN A 50 -3.45 -11.49 -4.07
CA ASN A 50 -2.72 -12.52 -4.81
C ASN A 50 -2.73 -12.34 -6.34
N PRO A 51 -3.86 -12.01 -7.00
CA PRO A 51 -3.88 -11.79 -8.46
C PRO A 51 -2.89 -10.70 -8.90
N PHE A 52 -2.84 -9.57 -8.17
CA PHE A 52 -1.87 -8.52 -8.43
C PHE A 52 -0.43 -8.99 -8.21
N GLN A 53 -0.18 -9.75 -7.14
CA GLN A 53 1.15 -10.29 -6.86
C GLN A 53 1.63 -11.25 -7.96
N GLN A 54 0.74 -12.03 -8.58
CA GLN A 54 1.10 -12.91 -9.69
C GLN A 54 1.62 -12.13 -10.90
N VAL A 55 0.94 -11.03 -11.28
CA VAL A 55 1.37 -10.13 -12.36
C VAL A 55 2.75 -9.54 -12.05
N LEU A 56 2.97 -9.09 -10.80
CA LEU A 56 4.28 -8.61 -10.35
C LEU A 56 5.36 -9.69 -10.45
N ARG A 57 5.11 -10.91 -9.95
CA ARG A 57 6.07 -12.03 -10.02
C ARG A 57 6.48 -12.31 -11.47
N LYS A 58 5.53 -12.38 -12.40
CA LYS A 58 5.81 -12.59 -13.83
C LYS A 58 6.69 -11.47 -14.39
N SER A 59 6.35 -10.21 -14.10
CA SER A 59 7.10 -9.05 -14.61
C SER A 59 8.53 -8.91 -14.09
N LEU A 60 8.84 -9.59 -12.98
CA LEU A 60 10.13 -9.59 -12.30
C LEU A 60 10.86 -10.93 -12.42
N ALA A 61 10.37 -11.85 -13.26
CA ALA A 61 11.04 -13.13 -13.51
C ALA A 61 12.48 -12.92 -14.00
N LYS A 62 13.40 -13.80 -13.60
CA LYS A 62 14.81 -13.70 -13.99
C LYS A 62 14.97 -13.82 -15.50
N ASP A 63 14.34 -14.83 -16.08
CA ASP A 63 14.37 -15.08 -17.52
C ASP A 63 13.39 -14.16 -18.23
N LYS A 64 13.87 -13.49 -19.28
CA LYS A 64 13.06 -12.53 -20.05
C LYS A 64 11.84 -13.19 -20.69
N GLU A 65 11.96 -14.45 -21.12
CA GLU A 65 10.89 -15.21 -21.77
C GLU A 65 9.72 -15.51 -20.83
N ASN A 66 9.97 -15.51 -19.52
CA ASN A 66 8.95 -15.69 -18.50
C ASN A 66 8.26 -14.37 -18.10
N ARG A 67 8.71 -13.22 -18.63
CA ARG A 67 8.08 -11.91 -18.40
C ARG A 67 6.99 -11.67 -19.43
N GLN A 68 6.14 -10.69 -19.16
CA GLN A 68 5.27 -10.14 -20.20
C GLN A 68 6.12 -9.62 -21.37
N LYS A 69 5.64 -9.84 -22.60
CA LYS A 69 6.32 -9.49 -23.84
C LYS A 69 6.57 -7.99 -23.95
N ASP A 70 5.57 -7.20 -23.54
CA ASP A 70 5.59 -5.74 -23.61
C ASP A 70 4.69 -5.11 -22.54
N ALA A 71 4.66 -3.77 -22.53
CA ALA A 71 3.89 -2.99 -21.57
C ALA A 71 2.36 -3.16 -21.77
N GLY A 72 1.90 -3.48 -22.98
CA GLY A 72 0.50 -3.71 -23.28
C GLY A 72 0.00 -5.01 -22.65
N GLU A 73 0.77 -6.09 -22.78
CA GLU A 73 0.48 -7.36 -22.09
C GLU A 73 0.50 -7.17 -20.56
N PHE A 74 1.50 -6.47 -20.04
CA PHE A 74 1.56 -6.14 -18.60
C PHE A 74 0.31 -5.39 -18.13
N SER A 75 -0.11 -4.35 -18.86
CA SER A 75 -1.31 -3.57 -18.51
C SER A 75 -2.58 -4.42 -18.57
N SER A 76 -2.71 -5.29 -19.58
CA SER A 76 -3.90 -6.14 -19.71
C SER A 76 -4.01 -7.16 -18.57
N GLU A 77 -2.90 -7.79 -18.20
CA GLU A 77 -2.87 -8.71 -17.06
C GLU A 77 -3.17 -8.00 -15.75
N LEU A 78 -2.66 -6.76 -15.59
CA LEU A 78 -2.91 -5.96 -14.40
C LEU A 78 -4.39 -5.60 -14.27
N VAL A 79 -5.05 -5.20 -15.36
CA VAL A 79 -6.49 -4.90 -15.37
C VAL A 79 -7.30 -6.13 -14.98
N LYS A 80 -7.01 -7.29 -15.59
CA LYS A 80 -7.69 -8.56 -15.24
C LYS A 80 -7.52 -8.92 -13.77
N ALA A 81 -6.31 -8.77 -13.24
CA ALA A 81 -6.05 -9.01 -11.83
C ALA A 81 -6.89 -8.10 -10.92
N LEU A 82 -7.11 -6.84 -11.30
CA LEU A 82 -7.97 -5.91 -10.55
C LEU A 82 -9.44 -6.31 -10.63
N GLU A 83 -9.93 -6.73 -11.80
CA GLU A 83 -11.29 -7.22 -11.99
C GLU A 83 -11.57 -8.48 -11.14
N GLU A 84 -10.61 -9.41 -11.08
CA GLU A 84 -10.70 -10.61 -10.23
C GLU A 84 -10.81 -10.24 -8.74
N ILE A 85 -10.01 -9.27 -8.29
CA ILE A 85 -10.04 -8.77 -6.92
C ILE A 85 -11.40 -8.17 -6.57
N ASP A 86 -11.99 -7.39 -7.47
CA ASP A 86 -13.28 -6.75 -7.24
C ASP A 86 -14.43 -7.77 -7.22
N ASN A 87 -14.38 -8.78 -8.09
CA ASN A 87 -15.34 -9.89 -8.09
C ASN A 87 -15.27 -10.72 -6.81
N ASP A 88 -14.07 -10.98 -6.29
CA ASP A 88 -13.86 -11.70 -5.03
C ASP A 88 -14.38 -10.93 -3.81
N LYS A 89 -14.29 -9.59 -3.83
CA LYS A 89 -14.86 -8.74 -2.78
C LYS A 89 -16.38 -8.78 -2.79
N ASN A 90 -16.99 -8.64 -3.96
CA ASN A 90 -18.45 -8.65 -4.10
C ASN A 90 -19.06 -9.97 -3.58
N LYS A 91 -18.44 -11.12 -3.89
CA LYS A 91 -18.89 -12.41 -3.36
C LYS A 91 -18.78 -12.51 -1.84
N LYS A 92 -17.69 -12.02 -1.25
CA LYS A 92 -17.50 -12.02 0.21
C LYS A 92 -18.45 -11.07 0.94
N GLU A 93 -18.90 -10.00 0.29
CA GLU A 93 -19.89 -9.08 0.83
C GLU A 93 -21.31 -9.67 0.77
N GLU A 94 -21.66 -10.38 -0.30
CA GLU A 94 -22.93 -11.12 -0.42
C GLU A 94 -23.04 -12.25 0.63
N GLU A 95 -21.95 -12.97 0.91
CA GLU A 95 -21.91 -14.01 1.95
C GLU A 95 -21.96 -13.46 3.39
N ARG A 96 -21.62 -12.17 3.60
CA ARG A 96 -21.66 -11.50 4.91
C ARG A 96 -22.96 -10.75 5.19
N GLY A 97 -23.94 -10.81 4.29
CA GLY A 97 -25.25 -10.14 4.40
C GLY A 97 -26.21 -10.70 5.46
N GLY A 98 -25.70 -11.11 6.63
CA GLY A 98 -26.48 -11.73 7.70
C GLY A 98 -25.95 -11.44 9.10
N ALA A 99 -25.81 -10.17 9.49
CA ALA A 99 -25.78 -9.80 10.91
C ALA A 99 -26.22 -8.34 11.11
N ALA A 100 -27.23 -8.18 11.97
CA ALA A 100 -27.92 -6.94 12.28
C ALA A 100 -27.10 -5.98 13.16
N GLY A 101 -27.33 -4.68 12.96
CA GLY A 101 -27.32 -3.67 14.02
C GLY A 101 -26.02 -3.46 14.81
N GLN A 102 -24.94 -3.02 14.16
CA GLN A 102 -23.84 -2.34 14.84
C GLN A 102 -23.81 -0.86 14.45
N THR A 103 -23.81 0.00 15.45
CA THR A 103 -23.65 1.45 15.30
C THR A 103 -22.24 1.72 14.76
N LYS A 104 -22.09 1.76 13.43
CA LYS A 104 -20.79 1.97 12.79
C LYS A 104 -20.13 3.23 13.33
N ARG A 105 -19.01 3.05 14.03
CA ARG A 105 -18.11 4.14 14.43
C ARG A 105 -17.67 4.89 13.17
N SER A 106 -17.66 6.22 13.21
CA SER A 106 -17.29 7.06 12.05
C SER A 106 -15.83 7.51 12.13
N ILE A 107 -15.25 7.90 11.00
CA ILE A 107 -13.87 8.39 10.91
C ILE A 107 -13.65 9.59 11.84
N GLU A 108 -14.61 10.49 11.95
CA GLU A 108 -14.53 11.72 12.76
C GLU A 108 -14.41 11.47 14.28
N SER A 109 -14.63 10.23 14.72
CA SER A 109 -14.50 9.82 16.11
C SER A 109 -13.14 9.21 16.46
N LEU A 110 -12.23 9.10 15.49
CA LEU A 110 -10.89 8.56 15.70
C LEU A 110 -9.98 9.59 16.37
N SER A 111 -9.25 9.16 17.41
CA SER A 111 -8.20 9.97 18.04
C SER A 111 -6.94 10.06 17.16
N VAL A 112 -6.03 10.97 17.52
CA VAL A 112 -4.73 11.11 16.84
C VAL A 112 -3.94 9.79 16.87
N GLU A 113 -3.98 9.09 18.00
CA GLU A 113 -3.28 7.81 18.19
C GLU A 113 -3.87 6.72 17.30
N GLU A 114 -5.19 6.68 17.15
CA GLU A 114 -5.86 5.72 16.27
C GLU A 114 -5.56 5.99 14.80
N VAL A 115 -5.59 7.26 14.37
CA VAL A 115 -5.21 7.64 13.00
C VAL A 115 -3.74 7.30 12.74
N SER A 116 -2.82 7.67 13.64
CA SER A 116 -1.40 7.36 13.51
C SER A 116 -1.15 5.85 13.44
N LYS A 117 -1.80 5.06 14.30
CA LYS A 117 -1.70 3.59 14.29
C LYS A 117 -2.11 3.00 12.94
N ILE A 118 -3.17 3.51 12.32
CA ILE A 118 -3.60 3.06 10.99
C ILE A 118 -2.52 3.31 9.92
N PHE A 119 -1.83 4.46 9.99
CA PHE A 119 -0.70 4.75 9.11
C PHE A 119 0.50 3.82 9.39
N GLN A 120 0.78 3.50 10.65
CA GLN A 120 1.82 2.53 11.04
C GLN A 120 1.51 1.12 10.54
N ASP A 121 0.25 0.68 10.63
CA ASP A 121 -0.21 -0.61 10.11
C ASP A 121 -0.01 -0.66 8.58
N CYS A 122 -0.19 0.47 7.89
CA CYS A 122 0.10 0.60 6.47
C CYS A 122 1.60 0.67 6.12
N LYS A 123 2.50 0.70 7.12
CA LYS A 123 3.96 0.87 6.97
C LYS A 123 4.38 2.25 6.46
N PHE A 124 3.61 3.28 6.77
CA PHE A 124 3.94 4.68 6.45
C PHE A 124 4.41 5.41 7.73
N GLU A 125 5.54 4.97 8.28
CA GLU A 125 6.05 5.40 9.59
C GLU A 125 6.30 6.91 9.68
N ALA A 126 6.96 7.50 8.67
CA ALA A 126 7.23 8.94 8.65
C ALA A 126 5.94 9.77 8.56
N ALA A 127 4.94 9.29 7.81
CA ALA A 127 3.63 9.93 7.75
C ALA A 127 2.87 9.75 9.08
N ALA A 128 3.00 8.60 9.75
CA ALA A 128 2.39 8.37 11.05
C ALA A 128 2.97 9.28 12.16
N GLU A 129 4.27 9.58 12.09
CA GLU A 129 4.94 10.56 12.95
C GLU A 129 4.41 11.97 12.67
N ALA A 130 4.30 12.36 11.40
CA ALA A 130 3.72 13.64 11.00
C ALA A 130 2.27 13.82 11.49
N ILE A 131 1.45 12.76 11.46
CA ILE A 131 0.09 12.75 12.04
C ILE A 131 0.11 13.08 13.54
N ILE A 132 1.05 12.51 14.30
CA ILE A 132 1.19 12.80 15.74
C ILE A 132 1.64 14.24 15.96
N ASP A 133 2.69 14.68 15.27
CA ASP A 133 3.28 16.01 15.43
C ASP A 133 2.27 17.11 15.11
N CYS A 134 1.48 16.91 14.06
CA CYS A 134 0.44 17.85 13.64
C CYS A 134 -0.92 17.62 14.33
N LYS A 135 -1.01 16.66 15.26
CA LYS A 135 -2.24 16.30 16.00
C LYS A 135 -3.45 16.06 15.10
N VAL A 136 -3.23 15.34 14.00
CA VAL A 136 -4.27 15.05 13.02
C VAL A 136 -5.19 13.95 13.55
N ASP A 137 -6.34 14.35 14.08
CA ASP A 137 -7.43 13.45 14.47
C ASP A 137 -8.31 13.08 13.27
N GLY A 138 -9.33 12.24 13.47
CA GLY A 138 -10.23 11.81 12.41
C GLY A 138 -11.00 12.95 11.72
N LYS A 139 -11.30 14.04 12.46
CA LYS A 139 -11.94 15.24 11.89
C LYS A 139 -10.98 15.98 10.97
N THR A 140 -9.76 16.19 11.43
CA THR A 140 -8.70 16.88 10.70
C THR A 140 -8.31 16.08 9.47
N TYR A 141 -8.18 14.76 9.59
CA TYR A 141 -7.91 13.86 8.47
C TYR A 141 -8.90 14.02 7.32
N LYS A 142 -10.20 14.18 7.62
CA LYS A 142 -11.24 14.34 6.60
C LYS A 142 -11.13 15.66 5.81
N LEU A 143 -10.44 16.65 6.38
CA LEU A 143 -10.21 17.95 5.74
C LEU A 143 -8.96 17.95 4.85
N LEU A 144 -8.10 16.94 4.96
CA LEU A 144 -6.90 16.84 4.14
C LEU A 144 -7.26 16.57 2.68
N ASP A 145 -6.73 17.39 1.78
CA ASP A 145 -6.97 17.26 0.34
C ASP A 145 -5.96 16.32 -0.33
N GLU A 146 -5.82 16.34 -1.66
CA GLU A 146 -4.77 15.54 -2.31
C GLU A 146 -3.37 16.14 -2.16
N GLU A 147 -3.26 17.46 -2.05
CA GLU A 147 -1.99 18.16 -1.99
C GLU A 147 -1.34 17.99 -0.63
N ASP A 148 -2.11 17.97 0.46
CA ASP A 148 -1.59 17.67 1.80
C ASP A 148 -1.01 16.26 1.90
N PHE A 149 -1.57 15.30 1.17
CA PHE A 149 -1.01 13.96 1.09
C PHE A 149 0.28 13.93 0.27
N LYS A 150 0.30 14.57 -0.91
CA LYS A 150 1.46 14.52 -1.83
C LYS A 150 2.64 15.34 -1.36
N ARG A 151 2.39 16.50 -0.74
CA ARG A 151 3.43 17.44 -0.29
C ARG A 151 4.41 16.71 0.64
N SER A 152 5.69 17.05 0.53
CA SER A 152 6.73 16.37 1.31
C SER A 152 6.53 16.61 2.81
N ILE A 153 6.97 15.68 3.66
CA ILE A 153 6.89 15.84 5.12
C ILE A 153 7.64 17.08 5.59
N LYS A 154 8.76 17.42 4.93
CA LYS A 154 9.55 18.63 5.25
C LYS A 154 8.78 19.92 4.99
N ASP A 155 7.83 19.90 4.06
CA ASP A 155 6.99 21.04 3.70
C ASP A 155 5.62 20.96 4.41
N GLY A 156 5.48 20.12 5.44
CA GLY A 156 4.26 19.96 6.22
C GLY A 156 3.16 19.17 5.52
N GLY A 157 3.49 18.30 4.56
CA GLY A 157 2.58 17.29 4.01
C GLY A 157 2.83 15.89 4.58
N LEU A 158 2.26 14.86 3.95
CA LEU A 158 2.41 13.46 4.38
C LEU A 158 3.40 12.66 3.52
N GLY A 159 3.81 13.17 2.36
CA GLY A 159 4.73 12.49 1.44
C GLY A 159 4.18 11.20 0.83
N LEU A 160 2.87 11.15 0.62
CA LEU A 160 2.12 9.98 0.17
C LEU A 160 1.57 10.16 -1.25
N LEU A 161 1.68 9.10 -2.05
CA LEU A 161 1.10 9.00 -3.38
C LEU A 161 -0.41 8.69 -3.31
N PRO A 162 -1.19 9.01 -4.37
CA PRO A 162 -2.64 8.77 -4.38
C PRO A 162 -3.07 7.33 -4.06
N MET A 163 -2.28 6.33 -4.49
CA MET A 163 -2.57 4.92 -4.18
C MET A 163 -2.32 4.57 -2.72
N GLN A 164 -1.35 5.22 -2.07
CA GLN A 164 -1.07 5.04 -0.65
C GLN A 164 -2.18 5.65 0.21
N LYS A 165 -2.71 6.82 -0.19
CA LYS A 165 -3.92 7.40 0.38
C LYS A 165 -5.11 6.44 0.32
N LYS A 166 -5.39 5.87 -0.86
CA LYS A 166 -6.46 4.87 -1.02
C LYS A 166 -6.29 3.65 -0.11
N ARG A 167 -5.05 3.20 0.09
CA ARG A 167 -4.73 2.10 1.01
C ARG A 167 -5.05 2.46 2.46
N ILE A 168 -4.66 3.66 2.90
CA ILE A 168 -5.00 4.16 4.24
C ILE A 168 -6.52 4.26 4.41
N GLU A 169 -7.24 4.79 3.42
CA GLU A 169 -8.70 4.87 3.46
C GLU A 169 -9.38 3.49 3.55
N ALA A 170 -8.85 2.49 2.84
CA ALA A 170 -9.32 1.12 2.96
C ALA A 170 -9.05 0.55 4.37
N GLN A 171 -7.84 0.78 4.91
CA GLN A 171 -7.47 0.35 6.25
C GLN A 171 -8.31 1.04 7.34
N MET A 172 -8.64 2.32 7.16
CA MET A 172 -9.55 3.05 8.07
C MET A 172 -10.94 2.43 8.09
N LYS A 173 -11.50 2.08 6.92
CA LYS A 173 -12.79 1.40 6.85
C LYS A 173 -12.76 0.05 7.55
N GLU A 174 -11.70 -0.73 7.36
CA GLU A 174 -11.52 -2.01 8.06
C GLU A 174 -11.40 -1.81 9.57
N TYR A 175 -10.62 -0.85 10.02
CA TYR A 175 -10.44 -0.53 11.44
C TYR A 175 -11.80 -0.21 12.08
N LEU A 176 -12.57 0.70 11.48
CA LEU A 176 -13.89 1.09 11.98
C LEU A 176 -14.88 -0.08 12.05
N ASN A 177 -14.85 -1.00 11.10
CA ASN A 177 -15.68 -2.20 11.13
C ASN A 177 -15.26 -3.22 12.22
N ARG A 178 -14.03 -3.12 12.76
CA ARG A 178 -13.57 -3.99 13.87
C ARG A 178 -13.85 -3.40 15.24
N VAL A 179 -13.90 -2.07 15.36
CA VAL A 179 -14.07 -1.36 16.64
C VAL A 179 -15.47 -0.80 16.87
N GLY A 180 -16.37 -0.90 15.88
CA GLY A 180 -17.81 -0.59 15.99
C GLY A 180 -18.64 -1.85 16.14
#